data_AF-A0A946TLQ3-F1
#
_entry.id   AF-A0A946TLQ3-F1
#
_cell.length_a   1.000
_cell.length_b   1.000
_cell.length_c   1.000
_cell.angle_alpha   90.00
_cell.angle_beta   90.00
_cell.angle_gamma   90.00
#
_symmetry.space_group_name_H-M   'P 1'
#
loop_
_entity.id
_entity.type
_entity.pdbx_description
1 polymer ?
#
loop_
_entity_poly.entity_id
_entity_poly.type
_entity_poly.pdbx_seq_one_letter_code
_entity_poly.pdbx_strand_id
1 'polypeptide(L)' 'MENAETVKCSSCELETWQGKEIVLEIDHIDGNSDNNSLDNLRLLCPNCHSQTKTYKNRNKGNGRQQRRKACVA' A
#
# COMPACT_ATOMS: atom_id res chain seq x y z
N MET A 1 -20.23 -22.28 -6.98
CA MET A 1 -20.07 -21.54 -5.72
C MET A 1 -18.59 -21.26 -5.60
N GLU A 2 -18.16 -20.11 -6.10
CA GLU A 2 -16.74 -19.72 -6.06
C GLU A 2 -16.36 -19.42 -4.61
N ASN A 3 -15.34 -20.11 -4.13
CA ASN A 3 -14.74 -19.85 -2.84
C ASN A 3 -14.07 -18.48 -2.93
N ALA A 4 -14.71 -17.44 -2.37
CA ALA A 4 -14.05 -16.15 -2.21
C ALA A 4 -12.87 -16.35 -1.26
N GLU A 5 -11.66 -16.45 -1.80
CA GLU A 5 -10.44 -16.35 -1.00
C GLU A 5 -10.48 -14.99 -0.30
N THR A 6 -10.66 -15.03 1.02
CA THR A 6 -10.71 -13.83 1.86
C THR A 6 -9.35 -13.14 1.78
N VAL A 7 -9.30 -11.96 1.17
CA VAL A 7 -8.05 -11.19 1.06
C VAL A 7 -7.82 -10.46 2.39
N LYS A 8 -6.67 -10.71 3.02
CA LYS A 8 -6.33 -10.19 4.35
C LYS A 8 -5.15 -9.23 4.29
N CYS A 9 -5.09 -8.31 5.25
CA CYS A 9 -3.92 -7.45 5.42
C CYS A 9 -2.68 -8.28 5.75
N SER A 10 -1.57 -8.12 5.02
CA SER A 10 -0.32 -8.84 5.26
C SER A 10 0.37 -8.48 6.59
N SER A 11 -0.07 -7.42 7.29
CA SER A 11 0.54 -6.98 8.55
C SER A 11 -0.28 -7.30 9.79
N CYS A 12 -1.61 -7.20 9.74
CA CYS A 12 -2.47 -7.44 10.90
C CYS A 12 -3.47 -8.57 10.69
N GLU A 13 -3.48 -9.20 9.50
CA GLU A 13 -4.31 -10.35 9.15
C GLU A 13 -5.83 -10.13 9.24
N LEU A 14 -6.25 -8.87 9.42
CA LEU A 14 -7.66 -8.49 9.44
C LEU A 14 -8.24 -8.47 8.02
N GLU A 15 -9.46 -8.99 7.92
CA GLU A 15 -10.33 -8.97 6.74
C GLU A 15 -11.49 -7.96 6.88
N THR A 16 -11.96 -7.75 8.11
CA THR A 16 -13.08 -6.84 8.40
C THR A 16 -12.73 -5.81 9.47
N TRP A 17 -13.34 -4.63 9.35
CA TRP A 17 -13.26 -3.52 10.30
C TRP A 17 -14.66 -2.96 10.54
N GLN A 18 -15.09 -2.93 11.80
CA GLN A 18 -16.45 -2.49 12.19
C GLN A 18 -17.58 -3.23 11.42
N GLY A 19 -17.40 -4.54 11.21
CA GLY A 19 -18.40 -5.37 10.53
C GLY A 19 -18.48 -5.16 9.01
N LYS A 20 -17.53 -4.45 8.40
CA LYS A 20 -17.42 -4.25 6.95
C LYS A 20 -16.09 -4.79 6.45
N GLU A 21 -16.05 -5.25 5.20
CA GLU A 21 -14.80 -5.67 4.55
C GLU A 21 -13.81 -4.52 4.44
N ILE A 22 -12.55 -4.82 4.71
CA ILE A 22 -11.45 -3.86 4.62
C ILE A 22 -10.98 -3.77 3.17
N VAL A 23 -10.94 -2.57 2.62
CA VAL A 23 -10.26 -2.31 1.35
C VAL A 23 -8.75 -2.36 1.58
N LEU A 24 -8.05 -3.25 0.90
CA LEU A 24 -6.58 -3.32 0.96
C LEU A 24 -5.95 -2.39 -0.08
N GLU A 25 -4.82 -1.80 0.29
CA GLU A 25 -4.01 -0.93 -0.54
C GLU A 25 -2.68 -1.64 -0.85
N ILE A 26 -2.17 -1.43 -2.06
CA ILE A 26 -0.85 -1.92 -2.47
C ILE A 26 0.22 -1.00 -1.87
N ASP A 27 1.11 -1.57 -1.07
CA ASP A 27 2.29 -0.92 -0.53
C ASP A 27 3.56 -1.47 -1.17
N HIS A 28 4.49 -0.58 -1.51
CA HIS A 28 5.83 -0.96 -1.97
C HIS A 28 6.75 -0.97 -0.75
N ILE A 29 7.32 -2.13 -0.42
CA ILE A 29 8.10 -2.34 0.80
C ILE A 29 9.30 -1.38 0.84
N ASP A 30 9.96 -1.17 -0.29
CA ASP A 30 11.08 -0.23 -0.44
C ASP A 30 10.66 1.25 -0.61
N GLY A 31 9.36 1.52 -0.81
CA GLY A 31 8.83 2.84 -1.13
C GLY A 31 9.14 3.34 -2.54
N ASN A 32 9.73 2.53 -3.42
CA ASN A 32 10.01 2.90 -4.80
C ASN A 32 8.85 2.49 -5.71
N SER A 33 8.13 3.48 -6.23
CA SER A 33 6.98 3.23 -7.12
C SER A 33 7.33 2.61 -8.47
N ASP A 34 8.62 2.60 -8.84
CA ASP A 34 9.07 2.00 -10.10
C ASP A 34 9.43 0.51 -9.92
N ASN A 35 9.58 0.04 -8.67
CA ASN A 35 9.89 -1.35 -8.35
C ASN A 35 8.62 -2.21 -8.22
N ASN A 36 8.13 -2.71 -9.34
CA ASN A 36 6.91 -3.53 -9.43
C ASN A 36 7.16 -5.04 -9.24
N SER A 37 8.30 -5.45 -8.64
CA SER A 37 8.53 -6.86 -8.34
C SER A 37 7.49 -7.37 -7.33
N LEU A 38 6.94 -8.56 -7.55
CA LEU A 38 5.93 -9.13 -6.65
C LEU A 38 6.44 -9.24 -5.21
N ASP A 39 7.73 -9.55 -5.04
CA ASP A 39 8.38 -9.64 -3.71
C ASP A 39 8.50 -8.28 -3.01
N ASN A 40 8.39 -7.18 -3.75
CA ASN A 40 8.41 -5.82 -3.22
C ASN A 40 7.00 -5.26 -2.93
N LEU A 41 5.95 -5.98 -3.33
CA LEU A 41 4.57 -5.55 -3.14
C LEU A 41 3.94 -6.30 -1.96
N ARG A 42 3.16 -5.59 -1.16
CA ARG A 42 2.31 -6.21 -0.12
C ARG A 42 0.96 -5.52 -0.04
N LEU A 43 -0.05 -6.26 0.41
CA LEU A 43 -1.39 -5.73 0.61
C LEU A 43 -1.57 -5.32 2.07
N LEU A 44 -1.82 -4.04 2.32
CA LEU A 44 -2.03 -3.51 3.66
C LEU A 44 -3.41 -2.89 3.78
N CYS A 45 -4.04 -3.02 4.94
CA CYS A 45 -5.21 -2.20 5.25
C CYS A 45 -4.81 -0.72 5.44
N PRO A 46 -5.75 0.24 5.32
CA PRO A 46 -5.44 1.67 5.40
C PRO A 46 -4.80 2.05 6.75
N ASN A 47 -5.20 1.36 7.82
CA ASN A 47 -4.65 1.53 9.16
C ASN A 47 -3.18 1.10 9.24
N CYS A 48 -2.82 -0.07 8.71
CA CYS A 48 -1.44 -0.56 8.67
C CYS A 48 -0.59 0.23 7.68
N HIS A 49 -1.12 0.54 6.49
CA HIS A 49 -0.41 1.33 5.48
C HIS A 49 -0.05 2.72 6.03
N SER A 50 -0.93 3.35 6.80
CA SER A 50 -0.67 4.64 7.46
C SER A 50 0.52 4.63 8.45
N GLN A 51 0.90 3.45 8.95
CA GLN A 51 2.00 3.28 9.90
C GLN A 51 3.35 3.02 9.21
N THR A 52 3.35 2.79 7.89
CA THR A 52 4.59 2.60 7.14
C THR A 52 5.45 3.88 7.13
N LYS A 53 6.77 3.68 7.04
CA LYS A 53 7.74 4.79 6.95
C LYS A 53 7.61 5.54 5.61
N THR A 54 7.10 4.87 4.59
CA THR A 54 6.93 5.33 3.21
C THR A 54 5.48 5.78 2.92
N TYR A 55 4.64 5.97 3.95
CA TYR A 55 3.27 6.40 3.73
C TYR A 55 3.19 7.86 3.24
N LYS A 56 2.57 8.06 2.07
CA LYS A 56 2.25 9.37 1.49
C LYS A 56 3.43 10.35 1.52
N ASN A 57 3.30 11.45 2.25
CA ASN A 57 4.30 12.53 2.31
C ASN A 57 5.58 12.13 3.05
N ARG A 58 5.58 11.02 3.81
CA ARG A 58 6.78 10.48 4.45
C ARG A 58 7.76 9.92 3.41
N ASN A 59 7.27 9.51 2.24
CA ASN A 59 8.09 9.03 1.12
C ASN A 59 8.60 10.16 0.22
N LYS A 60 9.04 11.25 0.84
CA LYS A 60 9.52 12.43 0.12
C LYS A 60 10.77 12.09 -0.67
N GLY A 61 10.81 12.47 -1.94
CA GLY A 61 11.95 12.19 -2.82
C GLY A 61 12.04 10.74 -3.31
N ASN A 62 11.06 9.90 -3.00
CA ASN A 62 10.97 8.50 -3.45
C ASN A 62 9.66 8.17 -4.20
N GLY A 63 8.65 9.07 -4.18
CA GLY A 63 7.44 8.92 -4.99
C GLY A 63 7.67 9.04 -6.51
N ARG A 64 6.65 8.70 -7.31
CA ARG A 64 6.68 8.68 -8.80
C ARG A 64 7.45 9.84 -9.42
N GLN A 65 8.46 9.52 -10.24
CA GLN A 65 9.34 10.51 -10.88
C GLN A 65 8.56 11.57 -11.66
N GLN A 66 7.51 11.15 -12.38
CA GLN A 66 6.63 12.03 -13.15
C GLN A 66 5.99 13.14 -12.29
N ARG A 67 5.67 12.85 -11.02
CA ARG A 67 5.04 13.81 -10.10
C ARG A 67 6.02 14.81 -9.51
N ARG A 68 7.32 14.51 -9.51
CA ARG A 68 8.37 15.43 -9.01
C ARG A 68 8.71 16.53 -10.02
N LYS A 69 8.62 16.21 -11.31
CA LYS A 69 8.90 17.17 -12.39
C LYS A 69 7.87 18.30 -12.47
N ALA A 70 6.66 18.08 -11.94
CA ALA A 70 5.58 19.08 -11.93
C ALA A 70 5.74 20.18 -10.87
N CYS A 71 6.68 20.06 -9.92
CA CYS A 71 6.86 21.03 -8.83
C CYS A 71 8.00 22.04 -9.08
N VAL A 72 8.49 22.16 -10.32
CA VAL A 72 9.62 23.04 -10.69
C VAL A 72 9.20 24.08 -11.75
N ALA A 73 7.93 24.47 -11.76
CA ALA A 73 7.43 25.59 -12.58
C ALA A 73 6.95 26.72 -11.67
#